data_AF-N9LMR2-F1
#
_entry.id   AF-N9LMR2-F1
#
_cell.length_a   1.000
_cell.length_b   1.000
_cell.length_c   1.000
_cell.angle_alpha   90.00
_cell.angle_beta   90.00
_cell.angle_gamma   90.00
#
_symmetry.space_group_name_H-M   'P 1'
#
loop_
_entity.id
_entity.type
_entity.pdbx_description
1 polymer ?
#
loop_
_entity_poly.entity_id
_entity_poly.type
_entity_poly.pdbx_seq_one_letter_code
_entity_poly.pdbx_strand_id
1 'polypeptide(L)'
;MLNLGMTEIFCFAVIALLVLGPDKLPEAARFVAKWYGKIKKFINNIQNEIDRELRLSEFREEMQKEIEKITELERRLQKQLDELKTQNHEVETEQSVTKSKNSIRYVPYHSSSIIPFCVQYQKSSVISMEAYPSLNQFDNELKIAV
;
A
#
# COMPACT_ATOMS: atom_id res chain seq x y z
N MET A 1 -13.41 2.47 -6.10
CA MET A 1 -13.26 3.88 -6.55
C MET A 1 -13.23 4.75 -5.31
N LEU A 2 -12.20 5.60 -5.17
CA LEU A 2 -12.06 6.53 -4.04
C LEU A 2 -13.02 7.70 -4.27
N ASN A 3 -14.20 7.65 -3.66
CA ASN A 3 -15.14 8.77 -3.69
C ASN A 3 -14.69 9.79 -2.65
N LEU A 4 -13.91 10.78 -3.06
CA LEU A 4 -13.50 11.91 -2.22
C LEU A 4 -14.54 13.02 -2.33
N GLY A 5 -15.68 12.83 -1.65
CA GLY A 5 -16.70 13.85 -1.48
C GLY A 5 -16.50 14.67 -0.20
N MET A 6 -17.32 15.70 -0.03
CA MET A 6 -17.34 16.52 1.19
C MET A 6 -17.65 15.67 2.43
N THR A 7 -18.54 14.69 2.30
CA THR A 7 -18.93 13.78 3.40
C THR A 7 -17.77 12.89 3.83
N GLU A 8 -17.04 12.32 2.88
CA GLU A 8 -15.90 11.46 3.16
C GLU A 8 -14.75 12.24 3.80
N ILE A 9 -14.46 13.44 3.29
CA ILE A 9 -13.47 14.35 3.90
C ILE A 9 -13.85 14.66 5.36
N PHE A 10 -15.14 14.92 5.64
CA PHE A 10 -15.60 15.15 7.01
C PHE A 10 -15.44 13.91 7.89
N CYS A 11 -15.79 12.72 7.39
CA CYS A 11 -15.61 11.46 8.10
C CYS A 11 -14.13 11.22 8.46
N PHE A 12 -13.22 11.43 7.52
CA PHE A 12 -11.78 11.35 7.77
C PHE A 12 -11.29 12.40 8.76
N ALA A 13 -11.82 13.63 8.72
CA ALA A 13 -11.48 14.65 9.69
C ALA A 13 -11.88 14.23 11.10
N VAL A 14 -13.07 13.68 11.30
CA VAL A 14 -13.52 13.15 12.60
C VAL A 14 -12.62 12.01 13.08
N ILE A 15 -12.28 11.06 12.22
CA ILE A 15 -11.38 9.95 12.57
C ILE A 15 -9.98 10.47 12.93
N ALA A 16 -9.45 11.42 12.16
CA ALA A 16 -8.16 12.03 12.42
C ALA A 16 -8.14 12.79 13.75
N LEU A 17 -9.23 13.47 14.11
CA LEU A 17 -9.40 14.12 15.40
C LEU A 17 -9.42 13.11 16.55
N LEU A 18 -10.05 11.95 16.37
CA LEU A 18 -10.09 10.90 17.40
C LEU A 18 -8.73 10.22 17.60
N VAL A 19 -8.02 9.93 16.51
CA VAL A 19 -6.73 9.21 16.55
C VAL A 19 -5.60 10.12 17.01
N LEU A 20 -5.50 11.31 16.42
CA LEU A 20 -4.39 12.22 16.65
C LEU A 20 -4.69 13.22 17.76
N GLY A 21 -5.98 13.54 17.98
CA GLY A 21 -6.42 14.59 18.88
C GLY A 21 -6.62 15.93 18.16
N PRO A 22 -7.55 16.78 18.65
CA PRO A 22 -7.83 18.10 18.08
C PRO A 22 -6.63 19.05 18.10
N ASP A 23 -5.72 18.88 19.06
CA ASP A 23 -4.55 19.74 19.20
C ASP A 23 -3.44 19.39 18.20
N LYS A 24 -3.37 18.13 17.76
CA LYS A 24 -2.26 17.61 16.93
C LYS A 24 -2.57 17.56 15.44
N LEU A 25 -3.85 17.46 15.06
CA LEU A 25 -4.28 17.58 13.66
C LEU A 25 -3.81 18.88 12.98
N PRO A 26 -4.02 20.08 13.57
CA PRO A 26 -3.56 21.33 12.94
C PRO A 26 -2.04 21.41 12.85
N GLU A 27 -1.32 20.81 13.80
CA GLU A 27 0.14 20.74 13.78
C GLU A 27 0.64 19.84 12.64
N ALA A 28 0.04 18.67 12.45
CA ALA A 28 0.34 17.75 11.33
C ALA A 28 0.00 18.37 9.97
N ALA A 29 -1.16 19.03 9.84
CA ALA A 29 -1.55 19.73 8.62
C ALA A 29 -0.55 20.84 8.26
N ARG A 30 -0.09 21.61 9.24
CA ARG A 30 0.97 22.62 9.05
C ARG A 30 2.29 22.00 8.61
N PHE A 31 2.66 20.84 9.16
CA PHE A 31 3.87 20.13 8.76
C PHE A 31 3.81 19.69 7.30
N VAL A 32 2.72 19.02 6.91
CA VAL A 32 2.48 18.57 5.53
C VAL A 32 2.44 19.78 4.59
N ALA A 33 1.72 20.85 4.95
CA ALA A 33 1.64 22.06 4.13
C ALA A 33 3.01 22.72 3.93
N LYS A 34 3.83 22.79 4.98
CA LYS A 34 5.20 23.33 4.90
C LYS A 34 6.09 22.47 4.01
N TRP A 35 5.98 21.14 4.10
CA TRP A 35 6.76 20.21 3.28
C TRP A 35 6.32 20.25 1.80
N TYR A 36 5.01 20.20 1.56
CA TYR A 36 4.43 20.36 0.23
C TYR A 36 4.82 21.70 -0.42
N GLY A 37 4.81 22.79 0.36
CA GLY A 37 5.26 24.10 -0.12
C GLY A 37 6.74 24.12 -0.53
N LYS A 38 7.61 23.40 0.20
CA LYS A 38 9.03 23.25 -0.18
C LYS A 38 9.19 22.45 -1.47
N ILE A 39 8.47 21.33 -1.61
CA ILE A 39 8.50 20.52 -2.83
C ILE A 39 8.00 21.33 -4.03
N LYS A 40 6.88 22.03 -3.89
CA LYS A 40 6.33 22.89 -4.93
C LYS A 40 7.34 23.95 -5.38
N LYS A 41 8.02 24.60 -4.43
CA LYS A 41 9.09 25.57 -4.73
C LYS A 41 10.28 24.92 -5.43
N PHE A 42 10.70 23.73 -5.01
CA PHE A 42 11.78 22.99 -5.64
C PHE A 42 11.46 22.64 -7.11
N ILE A 43 10.25 22.15 -7.37
CA ILE A 43 9.77 21.87 -8.74
C ILE A 43 9.78 23.17 -9.57
N ASN A 44 9.29 24.28 -9.02
CA ASN A 44 9.23 25.54 -9.72
C ASN A 44 10.63 26.14 -10.00
N ASN A 45 11.59 25.94 -9.09
CA ASN A 45 12.97 26.36 -9.28
C ASN A 45 13.68 25.51 -10.34
N ILE A 46 13.45 24.18 -10.35
CA ILE A 46 13.96 23.29 -11.39
C ILE A 46 13.42 23.70 -12.76
N GLN A 47 12.11 23.97 -12.87
CA GLN A 47 11.53 24.49 -14.11
C GLN A 47 12.23 25.77 -14.54
N ASN A 48 12.35 26.76 -13.65
CA ASN A 48 12.96 28.04 -13.98
C ASN A 48 14.45 27.94 -14.38
N GLU A 49 15.22 27.00 -13.81
CA GLU A 49 16.62 26.77 -14.16
C GLU A 49 16.75 26.04 -15.50
N ILE A 50 15.93 25.00 -15.71
CA ILE A 50 15.85 24.25 -16.96
C ILE A 50 15.44 25.18 -18.09
N ASP A 51 14.43 26.03 -17.92
CA ASP A 51 13.95 27.01 -18.92
C ASP A 51 15.04 27.99 -19.35
N ARG A 52 16.02 28.25 -18.49
CA ARG A 52 17.06 29.27 -18.68
C ARG A 52 18.31 28.74 -19.36
N GLU A 53 18.60 27.44 -19.22
CA GLU A 53 19.79 26.80 -19.77
C GLU A 53 19.52 25.70 -20.81
N LEU A 54 18.32 25.10 -20.84
CA LEU A 54 17.94 24.04 -21.79
C LEU A 54 16.56 24.28 -22.41
N ARG A 55 16.48 24.04 -23.71
CA ARG A 55 15.28 24.21 -24.52
C ARG A 55 14.14 23.33 -23.98
N LEU A 56 13.22 23.92 -23.23
CA LEU A 56 11.95 23.29 -22.82
C LEU A 56 11.20 22.60 -23.96
N SER A 57 11.37 23.07 -25.20
CA SER A 57 10.79 22.44 -26.39
C SER A 57 11.29 21.02 -26.58
N GLU A 58 12.57 20.73 -26.34
CA GLU A 58 13.17 19.42 -26.63
C GLU A 58 12.74 18.36 -25.61
N PHE A 59 12.77 18.65 -24.31
CA PHE A 59 12.29 17.71 -23.28
C PHE A 59 10.77 17.52 -23.34
N ARG A 60 10.01 18.60 -23.60
CA ARG A 60 8.56 18.50 -23.77
C ARG A 60 8.21 17.66 -25.00
N GLU A 61 8.91 17.85 -26.12
CA GLU A 61 8.73 17.02 -27.32
C GLU A 61 9.08 15.55 -27.07
N GLU A 62 10.13 15.26 -26.31
CA GLU A 62 10.54 13.88 -26.00
C GLU A 62 9.51 13.17 -25.11
N MET A 63 9.05 13.83 -24.04
CA MET A 63 7.96 13.32 -23.20
C MET A 63 6.66 13.13 -24.00
N GLN A 64 6.33 14.08 -24.89
CA GLN A 64 5.12 14.02 -25.69
C GLN A 64 5.18 12.89 -26.72
N LYS A 65 6.36 12.64 -27.32
CA LYS A 65 6.61 11.46 -28.18
C LYS A 65 6.51 10.15 -27.41
N GLU A 66 7.00 10.07 -26.17
CA GLU A 66 6.84 8.88 -25.34
C GLU A 66 5.39 8.58 -25.01
N ILE A 67 4.61 9.61 -24.63
CA ILE A 67 3.18 9.47 -24.37
C ILE A 67 2.45 8.97 -25.62
N GLU A 68 2.74 9.56 -26.79
CA GLU A 68 2.12 9.16 -28.06
C GLU A 68 2.45 7.71 -28.45
N LYS A 69 3.69 7.26 -28.21
CA LYS A 69 4.07 5.85 -28.38
C LYS A 69 3.29 4.92 -27.45
N ILE A 70 3.10 5.31 -26.19
CA ILE A 70 2.33 4.53 -25.22
C ILE A 70 0.87 4.42 -25.67
N THR A 71 0.25 5.53 -26.09
CA THR A 71 -1.13 5.54 -26.61
C THR A 71 -1.28 4.67 -27.86
N GLU A 72 -0.30 4.69 -28.77
CA GLU A 72 -0.31 3.82 -29.96
C GLU A 72 -0.17 2.34 -29.57
N LEU A 73 0.68 2.01 -28.59
CA LEU A 73 0.80 0.64 -28.07
C LEU A 73 -0.50 0.16 -27.43
N GLU A 74 -1.17 0.99 -26.62
CA GLU A 74 -2.49 0.69 -26.06
C GLU A 74 -3.52 0.41 -27.15
N ARG A 75 -3.56 1.25 -28.20
CA ARG A 75 -4.46 1.06 -29.34
C ARG A 75 -4.18 -0.23 -30.10
N ARG A 76 -2.91 -0.60 -30.28
CA ARG A 76 -2.51 -1.87 -30.93
C ARG A 76 -2.92 -3.07 -30.09
N LEU A 77 -2.69 -3.03 -28.78
CA LEU A 77 -3.12 -4.09 -27.87
C LEU A 77 -4.64 -4.25 -27.89
N GLN A 78 -5.38 -3.15 -27.91
CA GLN A 78 -6.84 -3.18 -27.95
C GLN A 78 -7.36 -3.81 -29.25
N LYS A 79 -6.77 -3.46 -30.40
CA LYS A 79 -7.09 -4.11 -31.69
C LYS A 79 -6.78 -5.60 -31.70
N GLN A 80 -5.62 -6.01 -31.18
CA GLN A 80 -5.25 -7.42 -31.08
C GLN A 80 -6.24 -8.19 -30.19
N LEU A 81 -6.68 -7.61 -29.08
CA LEU A 81 -7.69 -8.21 -28.21
C LEU A 81 -9.05 -8.35 -28.91
N ASP A 82 -9.46 -7.37 -29.71
CA ASP A 82 -10.73 -7.41 -30.44
C ASP A 82 -10.69 -8.39 -31.62
N GLU A 83 -9.56 -8.52 -32.32
CA GLU A 83 -9.35 -9.55 -33.34
C GLU A 83 -9.37 -10.95 -32.74
N LEU A 84 -8.71 -11.15 -31.59
CA LEU A 84 -8.74 -12.42 -30.86
C LEU A 84 -10.15 -12.78 -30.36
N LYS A 85 -10.92 -11.80 -29.90
CA LYS A 85 -12.34 -12.02 -29.52
C LYS A 85 -13.19 -12.40 -30.73
N THR A 86 -12.93 -11.78 -31.88
CA THR A 86 -13.68 -12.04 -33.11
C THR A 86 -13.37 -13.43 -33.67
N GLN A 87 -12.11 -13.87 -33.64
CA GLN A 87 -11.73 -15.24 -34.03
C GLN A 87 -12.26 -16.31 -33.06
N ASN A 88 -12.44 -15.97 -31.78
CA ASN A 88 -13.07 -16.87 -30.81
C ASN A 88 -14.62 -16.80 -30.84
N HIS A 89 -15.25 -16.04 -31.76
CA HIS A 89 -16.71 -15.90 -31.83
C HIS A 89 -17.40 -16.89 -32.79
N GLU A 90 -16.68 -17.87 -33.36
CA GLU A 90 -17.28 -18.99 -34.10
C GLU A 90 -17.37 -20.29 -33.30
N VAL A 91 -16.98 -20.28 -32.02
CA VAL A 91 -17.18 -21.40 -31.10
C VAL A 91 -17.88 -20.84 -29.87
N GLU A 92 -19.07 -21.37 -29.56
CA GLU A 92 -19.96 -21.00 -28.44
C GLU A 92 -21.02 -19.92 -28.72
N THR A 93 -21.81 -20.14 -29.78
CA THR A 93 -23.26 -19.91 -29.66
C THR A 93 -23.93 -21.08 -28.94
N GLU A 94 -24.72 -20.73 -27.94
CA GLU A 94 -25.69 -21.53 -27.17
C GLU A 94 -25.19 -22.25 -25.91
N GLN A 95 -25.24 -21.53 -24.78
CA GLN A 95 -25.97 -22.00 -23.60
C GLN A 95 -26.67 -20.85 -22.87
N SER A 96 -27.89 -20.60 -23.33
CA SER A 96 -29.10 -20.27 -22.55
C SER A 96 -28.96 -19.34 -21.34
N VAL A 97 -29.45 -18.13 -21.53
CA VAL A 97 -30.09 -17.31 -20.48
C VAL A 97 -31.31 -18.07 -19.93
N THR A 98 -31.15 -18.80 -18.83
CA THR A 98 -32.26 -19.01 -17.88
C THR A 98 -32.00 -18.19 -16.63
N LYS A 99 -32.85 -17.17 -16.47
CA LYS A 99 -33.00 -16.29 -15.31
C LYS A 99 -33.09 -17.10 -14.01
N SER A 100 -31.97 -17.30 -13.33
CA SER A 100 -31.92 -17.89 -11.98
C SER A 100 -31.31 -16.87 -11.01
N LYS A 101 -32.18 -16.29 -10.17
CA LYS A 101 -31.79 -15.51 -9.00
C LYS A 101 -31.03 -16.44 -8.06
N ASN A 102 -29.70 -16.42 -8.06
CA ASN A 102 -28.92 -17.09 -7.04
C ASN A 102 -27.80 -16.18 -6.53
N SER A 103 -27.90 -15.93 -5.22
CA SER A 103 -27.07 -15.08 -4.39
C SER A 103 -25.57 -15.34 -4.58
N ILE A 104 -24.82 -14.26 -4.68
CA ILE A 104 -23.36 -14.23 -4.63
C ILE A 104 -22.90 -14.97 -3.38
N ARG A 105 -22.29 -16.16 -3.55
CA ARG A 105 -21.62 -16.89 -2.47
C ARG A 105 -20.16 -16.47 -2.47
N TYR A 106 -19.79 -15.63 -1.50
CA TYR A 106 -18.41 -15.25 -1.25
C TYR A 106 -17.63 -16.48 -0.77
N VAL A 107 -16.54 -16.81 -1.45
CA VAL A 107 -15.57 -17.81 -0.99
C VAL A 107 -14.35 -17.04 -0.45
N PRO A 108 -14.01 -17.16 0.84
CA PRO A 108 -12.86 -16.45 1.39
C PRO A 108 -11.56 -17.08 0.87
N TYR A 109 -10.72 -16.27 0.22
CA TYR A 109 -9.34 -16.66 -0.09
C TYR A 109 -8.51 -16.58 1.20
N HIS A 110 -8.17 -17.73 1.78
CA HIS A 110 -7.18 -17.83 2.83
C HIS A 110 -5.78 -17.81 2.20
N SER A 111 -5.21 -16.62 2.01
CA SER A 111 -3.78 -16.47 1.77
C SER A 111 -3.06 -16.75 3.09
N SER A 112 -2.50 -17.95 3.23
CA SER A 112 -1.54 -18.26 4.29
C SER A 112 -0.26 -17.47 4.07
N SER A 113 -0.23 -16.24 4.59
CA SER A 113 0.99 -15.46 4.75
C SER A 113 1.88 -16.16 5.78
N ILE A 114 3.02 -16.67 5.34
CA ILE A 114 4.13 -17.08 6.23
C ILE A 114 4.64 -15.79 6.87
N ILE A 115 4.36 -15.61 8.16
CA ILE A 115 4.84 -14.49 8.96
C ILE A 115 6.12 -14.96 9.66
N PRO A 116 7.32 -14.44 9.34
CA PRO A 116 8.44 -14.55 10.25
C PRO A 116 8.17 -13.56 11.39
N PHE A 117 7.96 -14.08 12.59
CA PHE A 117 7.78 -13.35 13.86
C PHE A 117 6.33 -13.13 14.31
N CYS A 118 5.78 -14.12 15.02
CA CYS A 118 4.70 -13.93 15.97
C CYS A 118 5.29 -13.77 17.38
N VAL A 119 5.06 -12.63 18.02
CA VAL A 119 5.28 -12.47 19.48
C VAL A 119 4.13 -13.17 20.18
N GLN A 120 4.38 -14.39 20.66
CA GLN A 120 3.41 -15.14 21.44
C GLN A 120 3.36 -14.58 22.87
N TYR A 121 2.49 -13.61 23.10
CA TYR A 121 2.13 -13.16 24.44
C TYR A 121 1.18 -14.19 25.08
N GLN A 122 1.75 -15.18 25.76
CA GLN A 122 0.98 -16.17 26.51
C GLN A 122 0.57 -15.59 27.87
N LYS A 123 -0.67 -15.09 27.96
CA LYS A 123 -1.26 -14.65 29.22
C LYS A 123 -1.97 -15.83 29.92
N SER A 124 -1.42 -16.15 31.10
CA SER A 124 -2.05 -16.79 32.27
C SER A 124 -2.61 -18.22 32.16
N SER A 125 -2.00 -19.15 32.91
CA SER A 125 -2.70 -19.84 34.00
C SER A 125 -1.73 -20.58 34.94
N VAL A 126 -1.73 -20.13 36.21
CA VAL A 126 -1.61 -20.90 37.46
C VAL A 126 -0.53 -21.99 37.54
N ILE A 127 0.59 -21.66 38.19
CA ILE A 127 1.40 -22.66 38.91
C ILE A 127 1.63 -22.13 40.32
N SER A 128 1.20 -22.94 41.26
CA SER A 128 1.18 -22.75 42.70
C SER A 128 2.55 -22.37 43.25
N MET A 129 2.53 -21.42 44.16
CA MET A 129 3.64 -21.01 45.00
C MET A 129 4.02 -22.18 45.91
N GLU A 130 5.22 -22.73 45.78
CA GLU A 130 5.77 -23.66 46.78
C GLU A 130 7.23 -23.30 47.10
N ALA A 131 7.37 -22.82 48.34
CA ALA A 131 8.52 -22.70 49.24
C ALA A 131 9.96 -22.83 48.71
N TYR A 132 10.78 -21.84 49.07
CA TYR A 132 12.24 -21.95 49.15
C TYR A 132 12.68 -23.15 50.01
N PRO A 133 13.84 -23.72 49.69
CA PRO A 133 14.87 -23.77 50.72
C PRO A 133 16.25 -23.26 50.26
N SER A 134 16.83 -22.50 51.19
CA SER A 134 18.22 -22.16 51.47
C SER A 134 19.39 -22.83 50.72
N LEU A 135 20.30 -21.94 50.28
CA LEU A 135 21.72 -21.80 50.68
C LEU A 135 22.59 -23.04 50.95
N ASN A 136 23.80 -22.94 50.37
CA ASN A 136 25.07 -23.64 50.64
C ASN A 136 25.39 -24.81 49.72
N GLN A 137 26.35 -24.60 48.82
CA GLN A 137 27.67 -25.24 48.93
C GLN A 137 28.60 -24.57 47.91
N PHE A 138 29.51 -23.73 48.41
CA PHE A 138 30.73 -23.41 47.70
C PHE A 138 31.53 -24.71 47.57
N ASP A 139 31.95 -25.06 46.36
CA ASP A 139 33.17 -25.81 46.17
C ASP A 139 33.97 -25.15 45.04
N ASN A 140 34.94 -24.36 45.48
CA ASN A 140 36.14 -24.04 44.73
C ASN A 140 36.75 -25.37 44.25
N GLU A 141 37.15 -25.49 42.99
CA GLU A 141 38.47 -26.02 42.62
C GLU A 141 38.83 -25.64 41.18
N LEU A 142 40.06 -25.14 41.06
CA LEU A 142 40.78 -24.74 39.86
C LEU A 142 41.19 -25.95 38.99
N LYS A 143 41.34 -25.70 37.68
CA LYS A 143 42.47 -26.07 36.77
C LYS A 143 42.01 -25.83 35.32
N ILE A 144 42.48 -24.85 34.56
CA ILE A 144 43.82 -24.62 33.96
C ILE A 144 44.36 -25.84 33.18
N ALA A 145 44.61 -25.59 31.88
CA ALA A 145 45.31 -26.38 30.85
C ALA A 145 44.57 -27.65 30.38
N VAL A 146 44.39 -27.96 29.09
CA VAL A 146 45.20 -27.76 27.86
C VAL A 146 44.26 -27.58 26.66
#